data_AF-A0A7V4YUT8-F1
#
_entry.id   AF-A0A7V4YUT8-F1
#
_cell.length_a   1.000
_cell.length_b   1.000
_cell.length_c   1.000
_cell.angle_alpha   90.00
_cell.angle_beta   90.00
_cell.angle_gamma   90.00
#
_symmetry.space_group_name_H-M   'P 1'
#
loop_
_entity.id
_entity.type
_entity.pdbx_description
1 polymer ?
#
loop_
_entity_poly.entity_id
_entity_poly.type
_entity_poly.pdbx_seq_one_letter_code
_entity_poly.pdbx_strand_id
1 'polypeptide(L)'
;MKLTGFLLLVSFVFLQPGVVIPIRNPSFEDDKPAQSKLPGGWQSFTPGSTPDILPGAWGVQSAAQDGKTCVGLVTRNDGTSEDIAQGLPESLKGGTCYTFSIYLAHAPKYVGYNHPVRLRIWGGASRGKKEILLASSPLIDHSDWRKYPFQFVPSRDMRYITLEAWYGPGITFKYKGNILLDNCSSIEKCDRA
;
A
#
# COMPACT_ATOMS: atom_id res chain seq x y z
N MET A 1 12.75 -13.85 68.97
CA MET A 1 12.43 -14.30 67.59
C MET A 1 12.27 -13.07 66.70
N LYS A 2 13.22 -12.82 65.78
CA LYS A 2 13.12 -11.75 64.79
C LYS A 2 12.56 -12.35 63.50
N LEU A 3 11.39 -11.89 63.05
CA LEU A 3 10.75 -12.33 61.82
C LEU A 3 11.08 -11.30 60.73
N THR A 4 12.02 -11.65 59.86
CA THR A 4 12.43 -10.81 58.73
C THR A 4 11.48 -11.08 57.56
N GLY A 5 10.57 -10.13 57.29
CA GLY A 5 9.64 -10.21 56.16
C GLY A 5 10.32 -9.82 54.86
N PHE A 6 10.39 -10.75 53.90
CA PHE A 6 10.88 -10.51 52.55
C PHE A 6 9.72 -10.02 51.67
N LEU A 7 9.76 -8.76 51.22
CA LEU A 7 8.74 -8.18 50.35
C LEU A 7 9.04 -8.57 48.90
N LEU A 8 8.23 -9.46 48.32
CA LEU A 8 8.36 -9.89 46.93
C LEU A 8 7.70 -8.84 46.02
N LEU A 9 8.51 -8.06 45.31
CA LEU A 9 8.04 -7.06 44.33
C LEU A 9 7.76 -7.77 43.00
N VAL A 10 6.49 -8.03 42.71
CA VAL A 10 6.07 -8.61 41.41
C VAL A 10 5.95 -7.48 40.39
N SER A 11 6.91 -7.40 39.49
CA SER A 11 6.89 -6.47 38.35
C SER A 11 5.96 -7.00 37.25
N PHE A 12 4.79 -6.37 37.12
CA PHE A 12 3.92 -6.57 35.97
C PHE A 12 4.54 -5.92 34.74
N VAL A 13 5.00 -6.72 33.79
CA VAL A 13 5.40 -6.25 32.46
C VAL A 13 4.12 -5.96 31.68
N PHE A 14 3.76 -4.68 31.58
CA PHE A 14 2.69 -4.25 30.68
C PHE A 14 3.19 -4.37 29.23
N LEU A 15 2.67 -5.34 28.46
CA LEU A 15 2.77 -5.30 27.01
C LEU A 15 1.98 -4.07 26.54
N GLN A 16 2.69 -3.03 26.10
CA GLN A 16 2.03 -1.94 25.38
C GLN A 16 1.59 -2.48 24.01
N PRO A 17 0.31 -2.31 23.62
CA PRO A 17 -0.10 -2.63 22.26
C PRO A 17 0.79 -1.88 21.29
N GLY A 18 1.29 -2.58 20.26
CA GLY A 18 2.12 -2.01 19.21
C GLY A 18 1.45 -0.77 18.61
N VAL A 19 2.24 0.20 18.17
CA VAL A 19 1.69 1.38 17.48
C VAL A 19 1.09 0.91 16.15
N VAL A 20 -0.24 1.04 16.04
CA VAL A 20 -1.03 0.78 14.82
C VAL A 20 -1.31 2.11 14.13
N ILE A 21 -0.81 2.27 12.92
CA ILE A 21 -1.03 3.46 12.10
C ILE A 21 -2.11 3.12 11.06
N PRO A 22 -3.36 3.59 11.25
CA PRO A 22 -4.45 3.22 10.37
C PRO A 22 -4.32 3.87 8.99
N ILE A 23 -4.75 3.13 7.97
CA ILE A 23 -4.90 3.63 6.60
C ILE A 23 -6.34 4.10 6.41
N ARG A 24 -6.55 5.30 5.87
CA ARG A 24 -7.89 5.77 5.53
C ARG A 24 -8.35 5.13 4.23
N ASN A 25 -9.59 4.66 4.22
CA ASN A 25 -10.19 3.92 3.11
C ASN A 25 -9.28 2.78 2.60
N PRO A 26 -8.99 1.77 3.45
CA PRO A 26 -8.03 0.73 3.13
C PRO A 26 -8.45 -0.18 1.97
N SER A 27 -9.75 -0.31 1.73
CA SER A 27 -10.33 -1.10 0.62
C SER A 27 -10.72 -0.25 -0.58
N PHE A 28 -10.26 1.01 -0.64
CA PHE A 28 -10.47 1.91 -1.80
C PHE A 28 -11.94 2.06 -2.21
N GLU A 29 -12.84 1.99 -1.23
CA GLU A 29 -14.28 2.06 -1.44
C GLU A 29 -14.72 3.43 -1.96
N ASP A 30 -15.67 3.42 -2.87
CA ASP A 30 -16.33 4.62 -3.38
C ASP A 30 -17.83 4.36 -3.67
N ASP A 31 -18.59 5.42 -3.92
CA ASP A 31 -20.04 5.34 -4.16
C ASP A 31 -20.40 4.53 -5.40
N LYS A 32 -19.56 4.64 -6.44
CA LYS A 32 -19.67 3.92 -7.70
C LYS A 32 -18.32 3.77 -8.40
N PRO A 33 -18.18 2.74 -9.24
CA PRO A 33 -17.10 2.65 -10.21
C PRO A 33 -17.04 3.86 -11.14
N ALA A 34 -15.83 4.26 -11.51
CA ALA A 34 -15.61 5.43 -12.35
C ALA A 34 -14.22 5.39 -12.99
N GLN A 35 -14.14 5.90 -14.22
CA GLN A 35 -12.86 6.11 -14.90
C GLN A 35 -12.18 7.37 -14.35
N SER A 36 -10.85 7.36 -14.28
CA SER A 36 -10.01 8.51 -13.92
C SER A 36 -10.43 9.19 -12.61
N LYS A 37 -10.82 8.39 -11.60
CA LYS A 37 -11.28 8.84 -10.28
C LYS A 37 -10.40 8.25 -9.19
N LEU A 38 -9.94 9.12 -8.29
CA LEU A 38 -9.21 8.73 -7.08
C LEU A 38 -10.20 8.25 -6.00
N PRO A 39 -9.87 7.16 -5.26
CA PRO A 39 -10.74 6.69 -4.19
C PRO A 39 -10.75 7.71 -3.03
N GLY A 40 -11.89 7.83 -2.35
CA GLY A 40 -12.03 8.74 -1.21
C GLY A 40 -10.91 8.56 -0.17
N GLY A 41 -10.33 9.66 0.30
CA GLY A 41 -9.22 9.63 1.27
C GLY A 41 -7.82 9.41 0.66
N TRP A 42 -7.74 9.10 -0.62
CA TRP A 42 -6.50 9.01 -1.40
C TRP A 42 -6.37 10.20 -2.37
N GLN A 43 -5.15 10.46 -2.79
CA GLN A 43 -4.81 11.56 -3.71
C GLN A 43 -3.60 11.17 -4.55
N SER A 44 -3.38 11.83 -5.68
CA SER A 44 -2.13 11.70 -6.43
C SER A 44 -1.48 13.07 -6.63
N PHE A 45 -0.15 13.08 -6.68
CA PHE A 45 0.66 14.25 -7.06
C PHE A 45 1.53 13.96 -8.28
N THR A 46 1.43 12.76 -8.84
CA THR A 46 2.15 12.38 -10.05
C THR A 46 1.38 12.95 -11.24
N PRO A 47 1.98 13.83 -12.06
CA PRO A 47 1.33 14.37 -13.24
C PRO A 47 0.83 13.26 -14.16
N GLY A 48 -0.43 13.33 -14.59
CA GLY A 48 -1.03 12.32 -15.46
C GLY A 48 -1.45 11.02 -14.76
N SER A 49 -1.43 10.96 -13.43
CA SER A 49 -2.04 9.85 -12.70
C SER A 49 -3.57 9.95 -12.78
N THR A 50 -4.21 8.93 -13.35
CA THR A 50 -5.66 8.82 -13.52
C THR A 50 -6.16 7.44 -13.09
N PRO A 51 -6.02 7.07 -11.80
CA PRO A 51 -6.51 5.78 -11.31
C PRO A 51 -7.98 5.56 -11.64
N ASP A 52 -8.40 4.30 -11.77
CA ASP A 52 -9.80 3.96 -11.99
C ASP A 52 -10.40 3.25 -10.78
N ILE A 53 -11.65 3.58 -10.46
CA ILE A 53 -12.46 2.83 -9.49
C ILE A 53 -13.19 1.71 -10.23
N LEU A 54 -12.94 0.49 -9.80
CA LEU A 54 -13.38 -0.76 -10.42
C LEU A 54 -14.37 -1.50 -9.51
N PRO A 55 -15.19 -2.45 -10.02
CA PRO A 55 -15.28 -2.95 -11.40
C PRO A 55 -16.10 -2.06 -12.34
N GLY A 56 -15.86 -2.16 -13.65
CA GLY A 56 -16.73 -1.62 -14.71
C GLY A 56 -16.04 -0.57 -15.58
N ALA A 57 -15.16 0.25 -15.00
CA ALA A 57 -14.33 1.18 -15.77
C ALA A 57 -13.51 0.41 -16.81
N TRP A 58 -13.46 0.92 -18.03
CA TRP A 58 -12.74 0.31 -19.15
C TRP A 58 -13.09 -1.16 -19.44
N GLY A 59 -14.27 -1.62 -19.00
CA GLY A 59 -14.71 -3.01 -19.17
C GLY A 59 -14.02 -4.01 -18.24
N VAL A 60 -13.23 -3.56 -17.25
CA VAL A 60 -12.60 -4.44 -16.26
C VAL A 60 -13.66 -4.93 -15.26
N GLN A 61 -13.96 -6.22 -15.27
CA GLN A 61 -15.04 -6.81 -14.44
C GLN A 61 -14.54 -7.48 -13.15
N SER A 62 -13.28 -7.26 -12.76
CA SER A 62 -12.70 -7.85 -11.55
C SER A 62 -13.47 -7.39 -10.31
N ALA A 63 -14.21 -8.30 -9.68
CA ALA A 63 -14.87 -8.02 -8.41
C ALA A 63 -13.84 -7.57 -7.36
N ALA A 64 -14.22 -6.64 -6.50
CA ALA A 64 -13.40 -6.21 -5.37
C ALA A 64 -13.12 -7.42 -4.44
N GLN A 65 -11.95 -7.43 -3.84
CA GLN A 65 -11.58 -8.41 -2.84
C GLN A 65 -12.35 -8.18 -1.55
N ASP A 66 -12.52 -6.91 -1.16
CA ASP A 66 -13.31 -6.47 -0.01
C ASP A 66 -14.30 -5.39 -0.46
N GLY A 67 -15.46 -5.30 0.19
CA GLY A 67 -16.46 -4.28 -0.14
C GLY A 67 -17.03 -4.39 -1.56
N LYS A 68 -17.13 -3.26 -2.25
CA LYS A 68 -17.79 -3.11 -3.56
C LYS A 68 -16.86 -2.63 -4.65
N THR A 69 -15.83 -1.87 -4.31
CA THR A 69 -14.96 -1.25 -5.31
C THR A 69 -13.49 -1.36 -4.93
N CYS A 70 -12.64 -1.59 -5.91
CA CYS A 70 -11.20 -1.57 -5.77
C CYS A 70 -10.59 -0.53 -6.70
N VAL A 71 -9.26 -0.34 -6.65
CA VAL A 71 -8.57 0.62 -7.51
C VAL A 71 -7.66 -0.07 -8.51
N GLY A 72 -7.72 0.36 -9.77
CA GLY A 72 -6.81 0.00 -10.84
C GLY A 72 -5.78 1.11 -11.08
N LEU A 73 -4.52 0.72 -11.26
CA LEU A 73 -3.41 1.61 -11.63
C LEU A 73 -2.69 1.09 -12.87
N VAL A 74 -2.27 2.00 -13.75
CA VAL A 74 -1.56 1.62 -14.99
C VAL A 74 -0.12 2.16 -15.10
N THR A 75 0.70 1.48 -15.90
CA THR A 75 1.97 1.99 -16.44
C THR A 75 1.84 2.31 -17.92
N ARG A 76 2.68 3.18 -18.46
CA ARG A 76 2.62 3.62 -19.87
C ARG A 76 3.94 3.35 -20.60
N ASN A 77 3.89 3.35 -21.94
CA ASN A 77 5.09 3.15 -22.78
C ASN A 77 6.00 4.38 -22.85
N ASP A 78 5.52 5.56 -22.46
CA ASP A 78 6.32 6.80 -22.34
C ASP A 78 7.13 6.87 -21.03
N GLY A 79 7.01 5.86 -20.16
CA GLY A 79 7.73 5.80 -18.89
C GLY A 79 6.93 6.32 -17.70
N THR A 80 5.79 6.99 -17.91
CA THR A 80 4.92 7.44 -16.83
C THR A 80 4.13 6.29 -16.20
N SER A 81 3.69 6.47 -14.96
CA SER A 81 2.92 5.48 -14.21
C SER A 81 2.00 6.16 -13.21
N GLU A 82 0.97 5.44 -12.80
CA GLU A 82 -0.02 5.92 -11.84
C GLU A 82 0.32 5.56 -10.41
N ASP A 83 -0.21 6.38 -9.50
CA ASP A 83 -0.10 6.19 -8.08
C ASP A 83 -1.31 6.74 -7.33
N ILE A 84 -1.37 6.35 -6.06
CA ILE A 84 -2.22 6.94 -5.03
C ILE A 84 -1.41 7.10 -3.74
N ALA A 85 -1.65 8.17 -3.01
CA ALA A 85 -0.92 8.54 -1.82
C ALA A 85 -1.87 9.05 -0.74
N GLN A 86 -1.46 8.92 0.52
CA GLN A 86 -2.11 9.62 1.63
C GLN A 86 -1.12 10.02 2.71
N GLY A 87 -1.47 11.07 3.45
CA GLY A 87 -0.78 11.41 4.69
C GLY A 87 -1.21 10.45 5.80
N LEU A 88 -0.25 9.98 6.57
CA LEU A 88 -0.45 9.11 7.72
C LEU A 88 -0.79 9.96 8.96
N PRO A 89 -1.66 9.46 9.86
CA PRO A 89 -1.96 10.14 11.11
C PRO A 89 -0.70 10.28 11.99
N GLU A 90 0.15 9.26 11.96
CA GLU A 90 1.42 9.21 12.68
C GLU A 90 2.60 9.06 11.72
N SER A 91 3.78 9.55 12.11
CA SER A 91 4.98 9.38 11.30
C SER A 91 5.50 7.94 11.37
N LEU A 92 5.92 7.39 10.24
CA LEU A 92 6.86 6.26 10.24
C LEU A 92 8.20 6.79 10.75
N LYS A 93 8.73 6.20 11.82
CA LYS A 93 9.98 6.62 12.44
C LYS A 93 11.18 5.98 11.77
N GLY A 94 12.20 6.78 11.48
CA GLY A 94 13.47 6.30 10.95
C GLY A 94 14.06 5.17 11.80
N GLY A 95 14.60 4.14 11.17
CA GLY A 95 15.21 2.99 11.85
C GLY A 95 14.22 2.04 12.54
N THR A 96 12.91 2.29 12.46
CA THR A 96 11.88 1.42 13.06
C THR A 96 11.34 0.44 12.01
N CYS A 97 11.23 -0.83 12.38
CA CYS A 97 10.62 -1.86 11.53
C CYS A 97 9.10 -1.74 11.53
N TYR A 98 8.50 -1.79 10.34
CA TYR A 98 7.07 -1.80 10.13
C TYR A 98 6.63 -2.94 9.22
N THR A 99 5.40 -3.42 9.42
CA THR A 99 4.69 -4.33 8.54
C THR A 99 3.48 -3.65 7.92
N PHE A 100 3.13 -4.07 6.70
CA PHE A 100 1.99 -3.61 5.93
C PHE A 100 1.58 -4.74 4.98
N SER A 101 0.31 -4.86 4.63
CA SER A 101 -0.14 -5.82 3.62
C SER A 101 -1.23 -5.24 2.74
N ILE A 102 -1.38 -5.80 1.54
CA ILE A 102 -2.42 -5.39 0.59
C ILE A 102 -2.74 -6.57 -0.34
N TYR A 103 -3.97 -6.67 -0.81
CA TYR A 103 -4.35 -7.62 -1.84
C TYR A 103 -4.06 -7.05 -3.22
N LEU A 104 -3.40 -7.84 -4.04
CA LEU A 104 -3.04 -7.47 -5.41
C LEU A 104 -3.59 -8.49 -6.38
N ALA A 105 -3.93 -8.01 -7.58
CA ALA A 105 -4.32 -8.83 -8.72
C ALA A 105 -3.95 -8.11 -10.03
N HIS A 106 -4.10 -8.81 -11.15
CA HIS A 106 -3.88 -8.29 -12.49
C HIS A 106 -5.11 -8.53 -13.37
N ALA A 107 -5.58 -7.48 -14.06
CA ALA A 107 -6.64 -7.59 -15.04
C ALA A 107 -6.06 -7.99 -16.42
N PRO A 108 -6.44 -9.13 -17.01
CA PRO A 108 -5.89 -9.57 -18.30
C PRO A 108 -6.41 -8.73 -19.48
N LYS A 109 -7.50 -7.98 -19.28
CA LYS A 109 -8.08 -7.07 -20.27
C LYS A 109 -8.34 -5.72 -19.61
N TYR A 110 -7.59 -4.71 -20.04
CA TYR A 110 -7.66 -3.34 -19.54
C TYR A 110 -7.29 -2.36 -20.68
N VAL A 111 -8.06 -2.37 -21.77
CA VAL A 111 -7.92 -1.42 -22.91
C VAL A 111 -6.47 -1.25 -23.39
N GLY A 112 -5.76 -2.37 -23.54
CA GLY A 112 -4.37 -2.39 -24.03
C GLY A 112 -3.30 -2.22 -22.95
N TYR A 113 -3.67 -2.02 -21.69
CA TYR A 113 -2.79 -2.05 -20.52
C TYR A 113 -2.65 -3.46 -19.95
N ASN A 114 -2.55 -4.48 -20.80
CA ASN A 114 -2.75 -5.88 -20.41
C ASN A 114 -1.50 -6.57 -19.85
N HIS A 115 -0.34 -5.89 -19.77
CA HIS A 115 0.85 -6.52 -19.21
C HIS A 115 0.87 -6.46 -17.68
N PRO A 116 1.38 -7.50 -17.01
CA PRO A 116 1.54 -7.46 -15.57
C PRO A 116 2.62 -6.46 -15.15
N VAL A 117 2.42 -5.87 -13.98
CA VAL A 117 3.33 -4.90 -13.35
C VAL A 117 3.51 -5.27 -11.88
N ARG A 118 4.26 -4.46 -11.14
CA ARG A 118 4.44 -4.63 -9.69
C ARG A 118 4.00 -3.40 -8.94
N LEU A 119 3.77 -3.56 -7.64
CA LEU A 119 3.58 -2.46 -6.71
C LEU A 119 4.94 -1.97 -6.21
N ARG A 120 5.11 -0.64 -6.14
CA ARG A 120 6.12 0.01 -5.30
C ARG A 120 5.44 0.78 -4.19
N ILE A 121 6.02 0.69 -2.99
CA ILE A 121 5.56 1.42 -1.80
C ILE A 121 6.62 2.45 -1.46
N TRP A 122 6.24 3.72 -1.48
CA TRP A 122 7.13 4.83 -1.18
C TRP A 122 6.75 5.53 0.12
N GLY A 123 7.77 5.99 0.84
CA GLY A 123 7.65 6.93 1.94
C GLY A 123 8.06 8.34 1.52
N GLY A 124 7.37 9.34 2.07
CA GLY A 124 7.71 10.76 1.90
C GLY A 124 7.61 11.55 3.21
N ALA A 125 8.52 12.50 3.42
CA ALA A 125 8.47 13.45 4.53
C ALA A 125 7.39 14.53 4.30
N SER A 126 7.12 14.88 3.04
CA SER A 126 6.21 15.95 2.66
C SER A 126 5.25 15.55 1.55
N ARG A 127 4.15 16.30 1.44
CA ARG A 127 3.05 16.05 0.50
C ARG A 127 3.58 15.92 -0.93
N GLY A 128 3.28 14.79 -1.57
CA GLY A 128 3.65 14.52 -2.97
C GLY A 128 5.10 14.13 -3.23
N LYS A 129 5.91 13.91 -2.19
CA LYS A 129 7.29 13.42 -2.37
C LYS A 129 7.36 11.91 -2.19
N LYS A 130 8.00 11.23 -3.16
CA LYS A 130 8.39 9.81 -3.10
C LYS A 130 9.90 9.75 -2.85
N GLU A 131 10.31 9.72 -1.59
CA GLU A 131 11.73 9.90 -1.25
C GLU A 131 12.45 8.60 -0.91
N ILE A 132 11.75 7.65 -0.28
CA ILE A 132 12.31 6.36 0.11
C ILE A 132 11.44 5.26 -0.50
N LEU A 133 12.03 4.38 -1.30
CA LEU A 133 11.38 3.15 -1.71
C LEU A 133 11.39 2.20 -0.50
N LEU A 134 10.24 2.04 0.14
CA LEU A 134 10.09 1.23 1.35
C LEU A 134 10.07 -0.26 0.99
N ALA A 135 9.30 -0.62 -0.04
CA ALA A 135 9.18 -1.99 -0.50
C ALA A 135 8.76 -2.05 -1.97
N SER A 136 8.87 -3.24 -2.56
CA SER A 136 8.30 -3.55 -3.87
C SER A 136 7.79 -4.98 -3.89
N SER A 137 6.68 -5.23 -4.57
CA SER A 137 6.21 -6.59 -4.81
C SER A 137 7.06 -7.28 -5.90
N PRO A 138 6.98 -8.61 -6.00
CA PRO A 138 7.24 -9.32 -7.25
C PRO A 138 6.31 -8.83 -8.37
N LEU A 139 6.51 -9.35 -9.59
CA LEU A 139 5.55 -9.17 -10.67
C LEU A 139 4.19 -9.78 -10.28
N ILE A 140 3.11 -9.05 -10.51
CA ILE A 140 1.75 -9.51 -10.26
C ILE A 140 1.15 -9.95 -11.58
N ASP A 141 1.25 -11.25 -11.88
CA ASP A 141 0.84 -11.88 -13.14
C ASP A 141 -0.38 -12.80 -12.99
N HIS A 142 -1.08 -12.70 -11.86
CA HIS A 142 -2.23 -13.52 -11.53
C HIS A 142 -3.51 -12.67 -11.41
N SER A 143 -4.64 -13.22 -11.84
CA SER A 143 -5.92 -12.51 -11.83
C SER A 143 -6.74 -12.72 -10.57
N ASP A 144 -6.45 -13.76 -9.79
CA ASP A 144 -7.04 -13.96 -8.47
C ASP A 144 -6.42 -13.01 -7.45
N TRP A 145 -7.19 -12.55 -6.47
CA TRP A 145 -6.68 -11.71 -5.39
C TRP A 145 -5.77 -12.51 -4.46
N ARG A 146 -4.55 -12.01 -4.24
CA ARG A 146 -3.61 -12.59 -3.27
C ARG A 146 -3.10 -11.52 -2.31
N LYS A 147 -2.97 -11.89 -1.04
CA LYS A 147 -2.42 -11.01 0.00
C LYS A 147 -0.91 -10.95 -0.09
N TYR A 148 -0.36 -9.75 -0.14
CA TYR A 148 1.08 -9.49 -0.15
C TYR A 148 1.51 -8.82 1.16
N PRO A 149 2.26 -9.51 2.02
CA PRO A 149 2.89 -8.89 3.19
C PRO A 149 4.17 -8.17 2.79
N PHE A 150 4.39 -7.00 3.38
CA PHE A 150 5.58 -6.18 3.26
C PHE A 150 6.13 -5.89 4.65
N GLN A 151 7.45 -5.87 4.75
CA GLN A 151 8.18 -5.41 5.91
C GLN A 151 9.22 -4.40 5.45
N PHE A 152 9.31 -3.25 6.10
CA PHE A 152 10.22 -2.18 5.73
C PHE A 152 10.74 -1.38 6.92
N VAL A 153 11.92 -0.80 6.75
CA VAL A 153 12.57 0.09 7.73
C VAL A 153 12.89 1.41 7.03
N PRO A 154 12.14 2.49 7.24
CA PRO A 154 12.47 3.78 6.64
C PRO A 154 13.79 4.30 7.24
N SER A 155 14.65 4.92 6.43
CA SER A 155 15.92 5.47 6.90
C SER A 155 15.79 6.80 7.66
N ARG A 156 14.62 7.44 7.60
CA ARG A 156 14.28 8.70 8.30
C ARG A 156 12.77 8.83 8.46
N ASP A 157 12.33 9.80 9.25
CA ASP A 157 10.92 10.03 9.56
C ASP A 157 10.10 10.40 8.32
N MET A 158 9.03 9.65 8.04
CA MET A 158 8.11 9.86 6.91
C MET A 158 6.68 10.12 7.41
N ARG A 159 5.92 10.95 6.69
CA ARG A 159 4.51 11.32 7.00
C ARG A 159 3.53 10.87 5.92
N TYR A 160 4.01 10.36 4.80
CA TYR A 160 3.20 9.98 3.65
C TYR A 160 3.59 8.60 3.16
N ILE A 161 2.58 7.85 2.69
CA ILE A 161 2.75 6.61 1.95
C ILE A 161 2.18 6.78 0.54
N THR A 162 2.87 6.23 -0.46
CA THR A 162 2.41 6.20 -1.85
C THR A 162 2.48 4.77 -2.39
N LEU A 163 1.39 4.33 -2.99
CA LEU A 163 1.24 3.06 -3.70
C LEU A 163 1.30 3.35 -5.19
N GLU A 164 2.27 2.77 -5.88
CA GLU A 164 2.56 3.10 -7.28
C GLU A 164 2.67 1.84 -8.13
N ALA A 165 2.02 1.86 -9.30
CA ALA A 165 2.23 0.85 -10.33
C ALA A 165 3.59 1.06 -10.99
N TRP A 166 4.37 0.00 -11.14
CA TRP A 166 5.67 0.09 -11.78
C TRP A 166 6.00 -1.15 -12.59
N TYR A 167 6.76 -0.97 -13.67
CA TYR A 167 7.27 -2.05 -14.49
C TYR A 167 7.92 -3.15 -13.63
N GLY A 168 7.76 -4.39 -14.07
CA GLY A 168 8.39 -5.58 -13.49
C GLY A 168 9.89 -5.45 -13.18
N PRO A 169 10.41 -6.36 -12.36
CA PRO A 169 11.80 -6.29 -11.89
C PRO A 169 12.79 -6.49 -13.05
N GLY A 170 13.86 -5.68 -13.06
CA GLY A 170 15.00 -5.85 -13.97
C GLY A 170 14.79 -5.43 -15.43
N ILE A 171 13.59 -5.00 -15.83
CA ILE A 171 13.35 -4.59 -17.22
C ILE A 171 13.74 -3.14 -17.50
N THR A 172 14.36 -2.94 -18.66
CA THR A 172 14.92 -1.66 -19.12
C THR A 172 13.98 -0.91 -20.06
N PHE A 173 12.92 -1.53 -20.56
CA PHE A 173 11.91 -0.92 -21.42
C PHE A 173 10.61 -0.61 -20.67
N LYS A 174 9.79 0.25 -21.26
CA LYS A 174 8.51 0.74 -20.70
C LYS A 174 7.35 0.17 -21.51
N TYR A 175 6.27 -0.20 -20.83
CA TYR A 175 5.12 -0.84 -21.46
C TYR A 175 3.82 -0.51 -20.75
N LYS A 176 2.72 -0.75 -21.47
CA LYS A 176 1.36 -0.56 -20.96
C LYS A 176 0.94 -1.76 -20.12
N GLY A 177 0.77 -1.56 -18.82
CA GLY A 177 0.42 -2.62 -17.90
C GLY A 177 -0.50 -2.14 -16.78
N ASN A 178 -1.06 -3.07 -16.02
CA ASN A 178 -1.97 -2.76 -14.94
C ASN A 178 -1.78 -3.65 -13.70
N ILE A 179 -2.18 -3.09 -12.57
CA ILE A 179 -2.29 -3.77 -11.28
C ILE A 179 -3.56 -3.29 -10.57
N LEU A 180 -4.23 -4.22 -9.90
CA LEU A 180 -5.39 -3.98 -9.06
C LEU A 180 -4.98 -4.05 -7.60
N LEU A 181 -5.50 -3.14 -6.78
CA LEU A 181 -5.18 -3.00 -5.38
C LEU A 181 -6.47 -3.02 -4.56
N ASP A 182 -6.47 -3.79 -3.46
CA ASP A 182 -7.59 -3.81 -2.53
C ASP A 182 -7.18 -4.19 -1.09
N ASN A 183 -8.02 -3.84 -0.12
CA ASN A 183 -7.99 -4.24 1.28
C ASN A 183 -6.59 -4.23 1.92
N CYS A 184 -6.00 -3.04 2.00
CA CYS A 184 -4.72 -2.89 2.68
C CYS A 184 -4.86 -2.85 4.21
N SER A 185 -3.88 -3.42 4.91
CA SER A 185 -3.86 -3.37 6.37
C SER A 185 -3.44 -1.99 6.87
N SER A 186 -3.63 -1.77 8.18
CA SER A 186 -2.86 -0.76 8.91
C SER A 186 -1.36 -1.02 8.78
N ILE A 187 -0.56 0.01 9.04
CA ILE A 187 0.89 -0.13 9.19
C ILE A 187 1.18 -0.34 10.67
N GLU A 188 1.89 -1.41 11.00
CA GLU A 188 2.15 -1.81 12.39
C GLU A 188 3.64 -1.92 12.63
N LYS A 189 4.13 -1.55 13.82
CA LYS A 189 5.51 -1.85 14.17
C LYS A 189 5.72 -3.36 14.19
N CYS A 190 6.85 -3.83 13.67
CA CYS A 190 7.20 -5.25 13.78
C CYS A 190 7.30 -5.63 15.25
N ASP A 191 6.89 -6.87 15.57
CA ASP A 191 7.16 -7.44 16.89
C ASP A 191 8.65 -7.39 17.16
N ARG A 192 9.03 -6.94 18.35
CA ARG A 192 10.41 -7.06 18.80
C ARG A 192 10.65 -8.54 19.06
N ALA A 193 11.62 -9.12 18.35
CA ALA A 193 12.17 -10.43 18.70
C ALA A 193 12.77 -10.42 20.12
#